data_AF-A0A3C0A883-F1
#
_entry.id   AF-A0A3C0A883-F1
#
_cell.length_a   1.000
_cell.length_b   1.000
_cell.length_c   1.000
_cell.angle_alpha   90.00
_cell.angle_beta   90.00
_cell.angle_gamma   90.00
#
_symmetry.space_group_name_H-M   'P 1'
#
loop_
_entity.id
_entity.type
_entity.pdbx_description
1 polymer ?
#
loop_
_entity_poly.entity_id
_entity_poly.type
_entity_poly.pdbx_seq_one_letter_code
_entity_poly.pdbx_strand_id
1 'polypeptide(L)'
;MKIIVPMAGRGSRLRPHSLTVPKPLIPVAGTPIVHRLVADIAGVLNTPIEEIAFILGDPAWFGDDVIESLKELAVSLGAKPTIYRQLDPKGTGHAIMCAEPSLSGPAVIAYADTLIRADFDLDKQADAVIWTKKVDNPEAYGVVNLNDKQEIVELVEKPQEFVSDQAVIGIYYFKEVGMLKKELQFVLDNNIINGGEYQINDGIKRMMDKG
;
A
#
# COMPACT_ATOMS: atom_id res chain seq x y z
N MET A 1 4.68 15.69 -0.58
CA MET A 1 3.92 14.41 -0.66
C MET A 1 4.88 13.25 -0.43
N LYS A 2 4.45 12.17 0.21
CA LYS A 2 5.27 10.95 0.38
C LYS A 2 4.66 9.75 -0.32
N ILE A 3 5.48 8.79 -0.72
CA ILE A 3 5.02 7.48 -1.22
C ILE A 3 5.58 6.39 -0.29
N ILE A 4 4.71 5.56 0.27
CA ILE A 4 5.06 4.45 1.15
C ILE A 4 4.76 3.15 0.41
N VAL A 5 5.77 2.30 0.29
CA VAL A 5 5.71 1.09 -0.55
C VAL A 5 5.98 -0.16 0.30
N PRO A 6 4.93 -0.78 0.88
CA PRO A 6 5.04 -2.09 1.52
C PRO A 6 5.38 -3.15 0.48
N MET A 7 6.57 -3.76 0.58
CA MET A 7 7.04 -4.74 -0.40
C MET A 7 7.83 -5.90 0.22
N ALA A 8 7.67 -6.14 1.52
CA ALA A 8 8.39 -7.19 2.25
C ALA A 8 7.97 -8.62 1.88
N GLY A 9 6.80 -8.79 1.25
CA GLY A 9 6.24 -10.09 0.90
C GLY A 9 7.05 -10.84 -0.16
N ARG A 10 7.33 -12.12 0.10
CA ARG A 10 8.06 -13.02 -0.83
C ARG A 10 7.21 -13.54 -2.00
N GLY A 11 5.90 -13.32 -1.99
CA GLY A 11 5.00 -13.76 -3.07
C GLY A 11 4.90 -15.28 -3.24
N SER A 12 4.92 -16.06 -2.16
CA SER A 12 5.00 -17.53 -2.16
C SER A 12 4.01 -18.26 -3.08
N ARG A 13 2.84 -17.66 -3.36
CA ARG A 13 1.83 -18.19 -4.27
C ARG A 13 2.25 -18.19 -5.76
N LEU A 14 3.24 -17.37 -6.13
CA LEU A 14 3.79 -17.28 -7.49
C LEU A 14 5.01 -18.17 -7.71
N ARG A 15 5.32 -19.08 -6.78
CA ARG A 15 6.37 -20.06 -7.01
C ARG A 15 6.04 -20.92 -8.24
N PRO A 16 7.02 -21.24 -9.09
CA PRO A 16 8.47 -21.07 -8.88
C PRO A 16 9.03 -19.68 -9.25
N HIS A 17 8.26 -18.79 -9.86
CA HIS A 17 8.76 -17.48 -10.32
C HIS A 17 9.28 -16.59 -9.19
N SER A 18 8.70 -16.72 -7.99
CA SER A 18 9.14 -15.98 -6.80
C SER A 18 10.11 -16.76 -5.90
N LEU A 19 10.76 -17.81 -6.41
CA LEU A 19 11.66 -18.65 -5.62
C LEU A 19 13.01 -17.96 -5.34
N THR A 20 13.51 -17.18 -6.29
CA THR A 20 14.79 -16.45 -6.21
C THR A 20 14.60 -14.94 -6.16
N VAL A 21 13.51 -14.43 -6.72
CA VAL A 21 13.22 -12.99 -6.82
C VAL A 21 11.87 -12.69 -6.16
N PRO A 22 11.80 -11.78 -5.17
CA PRO A 22 10.53 -11.33 -4.61
C PRO A 22 9.57 -10.79 -5.67
N LYS A 23 8.26 -11.06 -5.50
CA LYS A 23 7.20 -10.62 -6.44
C LYS A 23 7.36 -9.14 -6.89
N PRO A 24 7.59 -8.16 -5.99
CA PRO A 24 7.73 -6.75 -6.40
C PRO A 24 8.86 -6.45 -7.38
N LEU A 25 9.88 -7.31 -7.41
CA LEU A 25 11.08 -7.15 -8.23
C LEU A 25 11.02 -7.96 -9.52
N ILE A 26 9.97 -8.77 -9.72
CA ILE A 26 9.79 -9.53 -10.96
C ILE A 26 9.57 -8.52 -12.11
N PRO A 27 10.35 -8.62 -13.20
CA PRO A 27 10.20 -7.72 -14.34
C PRO A 27 8.95 -8.08 -15.15
N VAL A 28 8.15 -7.07 -15.47
CA VAL A 28 7.05 -7.15 -16.43
C VAL A 28 7.39 -6.21 -17.58
N ALA A 29 7.47 -6.75 -18.80
CA ALA A 29 7.94 -6.03 -19.98
C ALA A 29 9.32 -5.33 -19.78
N GLY A 30 10.22 -5.96 -19.02
CA GLY A 30 11.59 -5.47 -18.80
C GLY A 30 11.76 -4.50 -17.63
N THR A 31 10.68 -4.11 -16.93
CA THR A 31 10.76 -3.22 -15.76
C THR A 31 10.18 -3.91 -14.53
N PRO A 32 10.84 -3.85 -13.35
CA PRO A 32 10.27 -4.40 -12.12
C PRO A 32 8.91 -3.76 -11.78
N ILE A 33 8.00 -4.54 -11.19
CA ILE A 33 6.66 -4.07 -10.82
C ILE A 33 6.72 -2.83 -9.94
N VAL A 34 7.61 -2.82 -8.94
CA VAL A 34 7.77 -1.68 -8.02
C VAL A 34 8.23 -0.41 -8.73
N HIS A 35 9.18 -0.51 -9.68
CA HIS A 35 9.65 0.65 -10.46
C HIS A 35 8.53 1.26 -11.28
N ARG A 36 7.74 0.40 -11.93
CA ARG A 36 6.58 0.82 -12.72
C ARG A 36 5.53 1.50 -11.86
N LEU A 37 5.17 0.88 -10.73
CA LEU A 37 4.17 1.40 -9.79
C LEU A 37 4.54 2.78 -9.27
N VAL A 38 5.78 2.96 -8.78
CA VAL A 38 6.21 4.24 -8.21
C VAL A 38 6.27 5.33 -9.27
N ALA A 39 6.75 5.01 -10.49
CA ALA A 39 6.77 5.96 -11.59
C ALA A 39 5.36 6.37 -12.04
N ASP A 40 4.43 5.42 -12.14
CA ASP A 40 3.05 5.69 -12.53
C ASP A 40 2.35 6.55 -11.45
N ILE A 41 2.51 6.24 -10.15
CA ILE A 41 1.99 7.08 -9.06
C ILE A 41 2.58 8.48 -9.12
N ALA A 42 3.90 8.60 -9.30
CA ALA A 42 4.57 9.89 -9.37
C ALA A 42 4.08 10.74 -10.54
N GLY A 43 3.87 10.12 -11.70
CA GLY A 43 3.34 10.80 -12.88
C GLY A 43 1.91 11.30 -12.70
N VAL A 44 1.08 10.58 -11.93
CA VAL A 44 -0.33 10.96 -11.75
C VAL A 44 -0.54 12.00 -10.64
N LEU A 45 0.27 11.97 -9.56
CA LEU A 45 0.07 12.88 -8.42
C LEU A 45 0.30 14.35 -8.76
N ASN A 46 0.99 14.67 -9.85
CA ASN A 46 1.29 16.04 -10.31
C ASN A 46 1.73 16.98 -9.18
N THR A 47 2.45 16.46 -8.20
CA THR A 47 2.86 17.14 -6.97
C THR A 47 4.27 16.68 -6.62
N PRO A 48 5.17 17.56 -6.14
CA PRO A 48 6.50 17.16 -5.71
C PRO A 48 6.45 16.05 -4.64
N ILE A 49 7.24 15.00 -4.88
CA ILE A 49 7.43 13.89 -3.94
C ILE A 49 8.65 14.21 -3.10
N GLU A 50 8.47 14.35 -1.80
CA GLU A 50 9.53 14.65 -0.84
C GLU A 50 10.29 13.38 -0.45
N GLU A 51 9.58 12.27 -0.31
CA GLU A 51 10.11 11.01 0.19
C GLU A 51 9.42 9.82 -0.48
N ILE A 52 10.21 8.81 -0.82
CA ILE A 52 9.72 7.47 -1.16
C ILE A 52 10.32 6.49 -0.15
N ALA A 53 9.45 5.92 0.69
CA ALA A 53 9.81 4.96 1.72
C ALA A 53 9.49 3.54 1.25
N PHE A 54 10.52 2.71 1.12
CA PHE A 54 10.38 1.30 0.75
C PHE A 54 10.48 0.43 2.00
N ILE A 55 9.49 -0.44 2.23
CA ILE A 55 9.51 -1.39 3.35
C ILE A 55 9.86 -2.77 2.80
N LEU A 56 11.10 -3.17 3.04
CA LEU A 56 11.69 -4.39 2.51
C LEU A 56 11.55 -5.55 3.50
N GLY A 57 11.68 -6.78 2.99
CA GLY A 57 11.72 -7.97 3.82
C GLY A 57 13.13 -8.30 4.28
N ASP A 58 13.37 -9.59 4.44
CA ASP A 58 14.65 -10.18 4.82
C ASP A 58 15.77 -9.76 3.82
N PRO A 59 16.93 -9.26 4.32
CA PRO A 59 18.09 -8.88 3.50
C PRO A 59 18.58 -9.96 2.53
N ALA A 60 18.36 -11.24 2.81
CA ALA A 60 18.71 -12.34 1.91
C ALA A 60 18.02 -12.23 0.54
N TRP A 61 16.89 -11.52 0.47
CA TRP A 61 16.09 -11.32 -0.75
C TRP A 61 16.11 -9.88 -1.25
N PHE A 62 16.39 -8.94 -0.35
CA PHE A 62 16.43 -7.50 -0.59
C PHE A 62 17.82 -6.98 -0.20
N GLY A 63 18.81 -7.41 -0.99
CA GLY A 63 20.22 -7.09 -0.82
C GLY A 63 20.56 -5.66 -1.21
N ASP A 64 21.86 -5.36 -1.21
CA ASP A 64 22.37 -4.02 -1.48
C ASP A 64 22.09 -3.57 -2.91
N ASP A 65 22.14 -4.48 -3.89
CA ASP A 65 21.81 -4.22 -5.29
C ASP A 65 20.36 -3.72 -5.47
N VAL A 66 19.42 -4.37 -4.77
CA VAL A 66 18.01 -3.94 -4.75
C VAL A 66 17.87 -2.58 -4.08
N ILE A 67 18.53 -2.38 -2.94
CA ILE A 67 18.47 -1.11 -2.21
C ILE A 67 18.99 0.04 -3.08
N GLU A 68 20.14 -0.12 -3.72
CA GLU A 68 20.71 0.91 -4.59
C GLU A 68 19.79 1.20 -5.77
N SER A 69 19.21 0.17 -6.42
CA SER A 69 18.24 0.36 -7.50
C SER A 69 16.99 1.15 -7.07
N LEU A 70 16.48 0.90 -5.85
CA LEU A 70 15.33 1.63 -5.30
C LEU A 70 15.69 3.08 -4.92
N LYS A 71 16.93 3.32 -4.44
CA LYS A 71 17.43 4.67 -4.18
C LYS A 71 17.56 5.47 -5.47
N GLU A 72 18.14 4.89 -6.51
CA GLU A 72 18.26 5.50 -7.83
C GLU A 72 16.89 5.87 -8.40
N LEU A 73 15.92 4.96 -8.28
CA LEU A 73 14.53 5.22 -8.67
C LEU A 73 13.97 6.46 -7.95
N ALA A 74 14.06 6.52 -6.61
CA ALA A 74 13.51 7.65 -5.86
C ALA A 74 14.21 8.98 -6.21
N VAL A 75 15.54 8.97 -6.34
CA VAL A 75 16.34 10.14 -6.73
C VAL A 75 15.99 10.60 -8.14
N SER A 76 15.77 9.68 -9.09
CA SER A 76 15.34 10.01 -10.46
C SER A 76 13.99 10.73 -10.51
N LEU A 77 13.16 10.54 -9.48
CA LEU A 77 11.85 11.19 -9.31
C LEU A 77 11.93 12.46 -8.43
N GLY A 78 13.14 12.89 -8.04
CA GLY A 78 13.38 14.06 -7.21
C GLY A 78 13.05 13.88 -5.72
N ALA A 79 12.88 12.65 -5.26
CA ALA A 79 12.50 12.34 -3.89
C ALA A 79 13.67 11.78 -3.07
N LYS A 80 13.61 11.96 -1.75
CA LYS A 80 14.52 11.29 -0.81
C LYS A 80 14.15 9.80 -0.69
N PRO A 81 15.07 8.85 -0.95
CA PRO A 81 14.82 7.45 -0.64
C PRO A 81 14.96 7.19 0.87
N THR A 82 14.03 6.43 1.42
CA THR A 82 14.12 5.89 2.78
C THR A 82 13.87 4.38 2.74
N ILE A 83 14.68 3.61 3.45
CA ILE A 83 14.57 2.15 3.49
C ILE A 83 14.23 1.70 4.90
N TYR A 84 13.12 0.99 5.02
CA TYR A 84 12.67 0.31 6.23
C TYR A 84 12.66 -1.20 6.02
N ARG A 85 12.58 -1.96 7.11
CA ARG A 85 12.48 -3.42 7.05
C ARG A 85 11.36 -3.96 7.92
N GLN A 86 10.59 -4.87 7.36
CA GLN A 86 9.69 -5.75 8.07
C GLN A 86 10.32 -7.15 8.10
N LEU A 87 11.06 -7.46 9.15
CA LEU A 87 11.73 -8.76 9.30
C LEU A 87 10.76 -9.87 9.74
N ASP A 88 9.72 -9.48 10.50
CA ASP A 88 8.65 -10.38 10.91
C ASP A 88 7.35 -10.00 10.16
N PRO A 89 6.93 -10.79 9.15
CA PRO A 89 5.81 -10.46 8.28
C PRO A 89 4.47 -10.67 8.99
N LYS A 90 4.12 -9.75 9.89
CA LYS A 90 2.85 -9.76 10.65
C LYS A 90 1.69 -9.06 9.95
N GLY A 91 1.75 -8.84 8.63
CA GLY A 91 0.69 -8.19 7.86
C GLY A 91 1.00 -6.77 7.36
N THR A 92 0.06 -6.23 6.59
CA THR A 92 0.20 -4.93 5.91
C THR A 92 0.18 -3.74 6.86
N GLY A 93 -0.65 -3.78 7.92
CA GLY A 93 -0.67 -2.74 8.95
C GLY A 93 0.66 -2.66 9.69
N HIS A 94 1.23 -3.82 10.06
CA HIS A 94 2.57 -3.89 10.65
C HIS A 94 3.65 -3.37 9.68
N ALA A 95 3.57 -3.71 8.39
CA ALA A 95 4.54 -3.25 7.39
C ALA A 95 4.58 -1.72 7.30
N ILE A 96 3.41 -1.08 7.25
CA ILE A 96 3.27 0.38 7.23
C ILE A 96 3.88 0.98 8.50
N MET A 97 3.61 0.39 9.67
CA MET A 97 4.17 0.84 10.95
C MET A 97 5.69 0.64 11.04
N CYS A 98 6.32 -0.25 10.28
CA CYS A 98 7.79 -0.29 10.19
C CYS A 98 8.38 1.01 9.61
N ALA A 99 7.58 1.79 8.86
CA ALA A 99 7.94 3.10 8.35
C ALA A 99 7.41 4.25 9.21
N GLU A 100 7.11 4.01 10.51
CA GLU A 100 6.55 4.99 11.45
C GLU A 100 7.17 6.40 11.35
N PRO A 101 8.51 6.58 11.22
CA PRO A 101 9.11 7.91 11.14
C PRO A 101 8.70 8.69 9.88
N SER A 102 8.31 8.02 8.80
CA SER A 102 7.83 8.64 7.56
C SER A 102 6.31 8.86 7.54
N LEU A 103 5.56 8.31 8.49
CA LEU A 103 4.09 8.42 8.55
C LEU A 103 3.62 9.76 9.13
N SER A 104 3.87 10.83 8.39
CA SER A 104 3.38 12.18 8.67
C SER A 104 3.18 12.98 7.38
N GLY A 105 2.22 13.89 7.37
CA GLY A 105 1.88 14.69 6.19
C GLY A 105 1.07 13.92 5.16
N PRO A 106 0.91 14.49 3.95
CA PRO A 106 0.21 13.84 2.85
C PRO A 106 1.03 12.69 2.27
N ALA A 107 0.42 11.51 2.18
CA ALA A 107 1.08 10.31 1.68
C ALA A 107 0.17 9.42 0.84
N VAL A 108 0.79 8.72 -0.11
CA VAL A 108 0.19 7.59 -0.82
C VAL A 108 0.84 6.30 -0.34
N ILE A 109 0.03 5.32 0.03
CA ILE A 109 0.47 3.96 0.34
C ILE A 109 0.09 3.08 -0.84
N ALA A 110 1.06 2.37 -1.41
CA ALA A 110 0.81 1.51 -2.58
C ALA A 110 1.49 0.14 -2.43
N TYR A 111 0.70 -0.92 -2.58
CA TYR A 111 1.23 -2.28 -2.56
C TYR A 111 1.98 -2.60 -3.84
N ALA A 112 3.21 -3.10 -3.69
CA ALA A 112 4.15 -3.31 -4.80
C ALA A 112 3.86 -4.55 -5.65
N ASP A 113 2.59 -4.91 -5.81
CA ASP A 113 2.17 -6.18 -6.36
C ASP A 113 1.03 -6.07 -7.38
N THR A 114 0.61 -4.83 -7.66
CA THR A 114 -0.44 -4.44 -8.60
C THR A 114 0.14 -3.44 -9.60
N LEU A 115 -0.08 -3.69 -10.90
CA LEU A 115 0.24 -2.74 -11.97
C LEU A 115 -1.02 -1.94 -12.28
N ILE A 116 -0.91 -0.62 -12.29
CA ILE A 116 -2.05 0.26 -12.50
C ILE A 116 -1.74 1.23 -13.63
N ARG A 117 -2.68 1.31 -14.57
CA ARG A 117 -2.70 2.31 -15.61
C ARG A 117 -4.03 3.03 -15.49
N ALA A 118 -3.98 4.22 -14.91
CA ALA A 118 -5.16 5.04 -14.71
C ALA A 118 -4.77 6.52 -14.72
N ASP A 119 -5.68 7.35 -15.19
CA ASP A 119 -5.67 8.78 -14.92
C ASP A 119 -6.40 8.96 -13.58
N PHE A 120 -5.67 9.07 -12.48
CA PHE A 120 -6.29 9.32 -11.18
C PHE A 120 -6.55 10.81 -11.02
N ASP A 121 -7.81 11.18 -10.84
CA ASP A 121 -8.16 12.46 -10.25
C ASP A 121 -8.11 12.30 -8.73
N LEU A 122 -7.05 12.82 -8.11
CA LEU A 122 -6.91 12.78 -6.67
C LEU A 122 -7.64 13.98 -6.06
N ASP A 123 -8.77 13.72 -5.39
CA ASP A 123 -9.40 14.72 -4.54
C ASP A 123 -8.54 15.00 -3.30
N LYS A 124 -7.85 16.14 -3.30
CA LYS A 124 -7.00 16.59 -2.20
C LYS A 124 -7.80 17.17 -1.01
N GLN A 125 -9.11 17.33 -1.14
CA GLN A 125 -9.96 17.79 -0.04
C GLN A 125 -10.35 16.63 0.88
N ALA A 126 -10.49 15.42 0.34
CA ALA A 126 -10.76 14.21 1.09
C ALA A 126 -9.62 13.88 2.07
N ASP A 127 -9.98 13.44 3.27
CA ASP A 127 -9.01 13.04 4.30
C ASP A 127 -8.31 11.73 3.96
N ALA A 128 -9.03 10.82 3.29
CA ALA A 128 -8.49 9.60 2.72
C ALA A 128 -9.20 9.25 1.41
N VAL A 129 -8.47 8.66 0.46
CA VAL A 129 -9.02 8.15 -0.81
C VAL A 129 -8.55 6.72 -0.99
N ILE A 130 -9.48 5.83 -1.36
CA ILE A 130 -9.18 4.44 -1.72
C ILE A 130 -9.57 4.25 -3.17
N TRP A 131 -8.65 3.78 -4.00
CA TRP A 131 -8.99 3.43 -5.37
C TRP A 131 -9.60 2.03 -5.43
N THR A 132 -10.66 1.93 -6.21
CA THR A 132 -11.39 0.68 -6.42
C THR A 132 -11.44 0.31 -7.89
N LYS A 133 -11.74 -0.96 -8.16
CA LYS A 133 -12.05 -1.45 -9.49
C LYS A 133 -13.27 -2.37 -9.41
N LYS A 134 -14.20 -2.20 -10.35
CA LYS A 134 -15.28 -3.17 -10.55
C LYS A 134 -14.71 -4.52 -10.96
N VAL A 135 -15.08 -5.57 -10.22
CA VAL A 135 -14.66 -6.94 -10.48
C VAL A 135 -15.87 -7.88 -10.50
N ASP A 136 -15.77 -8.94 -11.28
CA ASP A 136 -16.83 -9.95 -11.38
C ASP A 136 -16.89 -10.87 -10.15
N ASN A 137 -15.74 -11.09 -9.48
CA ASN A 137 -15.59 -11.99 -8.33
C ASN A 137 -15.12 -11.22 -7.07
N PRO A 138 -16.01 -10.46 -6.41
CA PRO A 138 -15.66 -9.60 -5.26
C PRO A 138 -15.18 -10.38 -4.02
N GLU A 139 -15.59 -11.63 -3.83
CA GLU A 139 -15.29 -12.47 -2.67
C GLU A 139 -13.78 -12.77 -2.49
N ALA A 140 -12.98 -12.58 -3.54
CA ALA A 140 -11.53 -12.78 -3.49
C ALA A 140 -10.77 -11.57 -2.90
N TYR A 141 -11.43 -10.42 -2.72
CA TYR A 141 -10.81 -9.14 -2.42
C TYR A 141 -11.41 -8.46 -1.19
N GLY A 142 -10.75 -7.40 -0.72
CA GLY A 142 -11.40 -6.39 0.10
C GLY A 142 -12.32 -5.53 -0.77
N VAL A 143 -13.58 -5.41 -0.39
CA VAL A 143 -14.58 -4.59 -1.10
C VAL A 143 -15.01 -3.41 -0.25
N VAL A 144 -15.41 -2.34 -0.92
CA VAL A 144 -16.02 -1.17 -0.26
C VAL A 144 -17.45 -0.96 -0.74
N ASN A 145 -18.30 -0.56 0.18
CA ASN A 145 -19.63 -0.06 -0.12
C ASN A 145 -19.63 1.47 -0.08
N LEU A 146 -20.30 2.08 -1.05
CA LEU A 146 -20.36 3.52 -1.20
C LEU A 146 -21.80 4.00 -0.97
N ASN A 147 -21.96 5.16 -0.35
CA ASN A 147 -23.26 5.84 -0.30
C ASN A 147 -23.52 6.67 -1.57
N ASP A 148 -24.68 7.33 -1.63
CA ASP A 148 -25.08 8.18 -2.77
C ASP A 148 -24.13 9.35 -3.06
N LYS A 149 -23.29 9.74 -2.08
CA LYS A 149 -22.28 10.80 -2.20
C LYS A 149 -20.90 10.28 -2.61
N GLN A 150 -20.77 9.00 -2.94
CA GLN A 150 -19.49 8.33 -3.22
C GLN A 150 -18.54 8.26 -2.00
N GLU A 151 -19.08 8.35 -0.79
CA GLU A 151 -18.30 8.17 0.45
C GLU A 151 -18.32 6.69 0.85
N ILE A 152 -17.20 6.19 1.35
CA ILE A 152 -17.07 4.80 1.81
C ILE A 152 -17.81 4.66 3.14
N VAL A 153 -18.82 3.79 3.18
CA VAL A 153 -19.59 3.49 4.40
C VAL A 153 -19.26 2.15 5.01
N GLU A 154 -18.68 1.25 4.21
CA GLU A 154 -18.32 -0.09 4.68
C GLU A 154 -17.10 -0.61 3.94
N LEU A 155 -16.22 -1.32 4.64
CA LEU A 155 -15.07 -2.02 4.08
C LEU A 155 -15.05 -3.45 4.62
N VAL A 156 -15.17 -4.43 3.74
CA VAL A 156 -15.24 -5.86 4.10
C VAL A 156 -14.16 -6.63 3.38
N GLU A 157 -13.32 -7.34 4.13
CA GLU A 157 -12.27 -8.19 3.59
C GLU A 157 -12.85 -9.58 3.26
N LYS A 158 -12.77 -10.00 2.00
CA LYS A 158 -13.21 -11.32 1.51
C LYS A 158 -14.62 -11.69 1.99
N PRO A 159 -15.62 -10.89 1.58
CA PRO A 159 -16.97 -11.04 2.07
C PRO A 159 -17.54 -12.43 1.69
N GLN A 160 -18.28 -13.05 2.60
CA GLN A 160 -18.97 -14.33 2.35
C GLN A 160 -20.31 -14.13 1.63
N GLU A 161 -20.90 -12.94 1.78
CA GLU A 161 -22.13 -12.51 1.10
C GLU A 161 -21.82 -11.30 0.22
N PHE A 162 -22.61 -11.07 -0.82
CA PHE A 162 -22.38 -9.95 -1.72
C PHE A 162 -22.61 -8.61 -0.99
N VAL A 163 -21.56 -7.78 -0.94
CA VAL A 163 -21.62 -6.40 -0.39
C VAL A 163 -21.57 -5.38 -1.53
N SER A 164 -20.59 -5.52 -2.43
CA SER A 164 -20.32 -4.59 -3.54
C SER A 164 -19.39 -5.25 -4.56
N ASP A 165 -19.40 -4.76 -5.80
CA ASP A 165 -18.47 -5.14 -6.87
C ASP A 165 -17.17 -4.30 -6.89
N GLN A 166 -17.06 -3.32 -5.97
CA GLN A 166 -15.92 -2.40 -5.87
C GLN A 166 -14.78 -3.02 -5.05
N ALA A 167 -13.83 -3.68 -5.72
CA ALA A 167 -12.63 -4.21 -5.06
C ALA A 167 -11.56 -3.14 -4.87
N VAL A 168 -10.97 -3.10 -3.67
CA VAL A 168 -9.84 -2.23 -3.32
C VAL A 168 -8.59 -2.68 -4.08
N ILE A 169 -7.93 -1.76 -4.77
CA ILE A 169 -6.75 -2.09 -5.62
C ILE A 169 -5.41 -2.00 -4.89
N GLY A 170 -5.41 -1.65 -3.60
CA GLY A 170 -4.18 -1.54 -2.81
C GLY A 170 -3.40 -0.24 -2.99
N ILE A 171 -4.07 0.82 -3.45
CA ILE A 171 -3.56 2.20 -3.38
C ILE A 171 -4.48 3.02 -2.49
N TYR A 172 -3.86 3.75 -1.56
CA TYR A 172 -4.52 4.58 -0.58
C TYR A 172 -3.84 5.94 -0.56
N TYR A 173 -4.61 7.02 -0.58
CA TYR A 173 -4.11 8.35 -0.27
C TYR A 173 -4.63 8.77 1.09
N PHE A 174 -3.78 9.46 1.85
CA PHE A 174 -4.12 10.12 3.09
C PHE A 174 -3.61 11.56 3.02
N LYS A 175 -4.50 12.51 3.29
CA LYS A 175 -4.13 13.92 3.44
C LYS A 175 -3.22 14.14 4.64
N GLU A 176 -3.46 13.40 5.71
CA GLU A 176 -2.57 13.30 6.87
C GLU A 176 -2.45 11.83 7.30
N VAL A 177 -1.38 11.16 6.86
CA VAL A 177 -1.14 9.74 7.15
C VAL A 177 -0.84 9.47 8.64
N GLY A 178 -0.49 10.51 9.42
CA GLY A 178 -0.37 10.42 10.87
C GLY A 178 -1.66 9.98 11.57
N MET A 179 -2.83 10.23 10.96
CA MET A 179 -4.11 9.70 11.46
C MET A 179 -4.15 8.17 11.36
N LEU A 180 -3.77 7.62 10.21
CA LEU A 180 -3.64 6.17 10.03
C LEU A 180 -2.62 5.58 10.99
N LYS A 181 -1.45 6.23 11.15
CA LYS A 181 -0.41 5.81 12.11
C LYS A 181 -0.99 5.64 13.51
N LYS A 182 -1.77 6.61 13.99
CA LYS A 182 -2.38 6.57 15.33
C LYS A 182 -3.33 5.38 15.50
N GLU A 183 -4.17 5.14 14.49
CA GLU A 183 -5.12 4.02 14.56
C GLU A 183 -4.44 2.65 14.40
N LEU A 184 -3.40 2.55 13.55
CA LEU A 184 -2.58 1.36 13.47
C LEU A 184 -1.84 1.10 14.78
N GLN A 185 -1.27 2.13 15.43
CA GLN A 185 -0.64 1.96 16.74
C GLN A 185 -1.62 1.35 17.75
N PHE A 186 -2.87 1.85 17.79
CA PHE A 186 -3.90 1.26 18.64
C PHE A 186 -4.18 -0.22 18.30
N VAL A 187 -4.25 -0.56 17.01
CA VAL A 187 -4.45 -1.94 16.53
C VAL A 187 -3.33 -2.85 17.03
N LEU A 188 -2.08 -2.40 16.95
CA LEU A 188 -0.93 -3.14 17.47
C LEU A 188 -0.96 -3.27 18.99
N ASP A 189 -1.19 -2.17 19.72
CA ASP A 189 -1.20 -2.15 21.19
C ASP A 189 -2.28 -3.05 21.79
N ASN A 190 -3.42 -3.18 21.10
CA ASN A 190 -4.56 -4.01 21.54
C ASN A 190 -4.56 -5.39 20.89
N ASN A 191 -3.53 -5.74 20.11
CA ASN A 191 -3.39 -7.01 19.44
C ASN A 191 -4.61 -7.41 18.58
N ILE A 192 -5.19 -6.44 17.89
CA ILE A 192 -6.34 -6.65 17.00
C ILE A 192 -5.82 -7.30 15.72
N ILE A 193 -6.16 -8.58 15.52
CA ILE A 193 -5.68 -9.40 14.43
C ILE A 193 -6.86 -9.97 13.65
N ASN A 194 -6.87 -9.74 12.34
CA ASN A 194 -7.87 -10.27 11.42
C ASN A 194 -7.20 -11.12 10.33
N GLY A 195 -7.71 -12.33 10.12
CA GLY A 195 -7.10 -13.27 9.17
C GLY A 195 -5.68 -13.72 9.54
N GLY A 196 -5.30 -13.60 10.83
CA GLY A 196 -3.98 -13.97 11.35
C GLY A 196 -2.90 -12.90 11.21
N GLU A 197 -3.24 -11.71 10.70
CA GLU A 197 -2.31 -10.61 10.45
C GLU A 197 -2.85 -9.26 10.97
N TYR A 198 -1.98 -8.28 11.21
CA TYR A 198 -2.35 -6.88 11.39
C TYR A 198 -2.62 -6.26 10.02
N GLN A 199 -3.86 -5.87 9.75
CA GLN A 199 -4.26 -5.34 8.44
C GLN A 199 -4.35 -3.82 8.45
N ILE A 200 -4.02 -3.18 7.31
CA ILE A 200 -4.30 -1.75 7.13
C ILE A 200 -5.79 -1.43 7.32
N ASN A 201 -6.66 -2.38 6.91
CA ASN A 201 -8.10 -2.26 6.96
C ASN A 201 -8.60 -2.00 8.38
N ASP A 202 -7.94 -2.56 9.40
CA ASP A 202 -8.29 -2.35 10.80
C ASP A 202 -8.02 -0.89 11.23
N GLY A 203 -6.93 -0.30 10.76
CA GLY A 203 -6.64 1.12 10.96
C GLY A 203 -7.65 2.01 10.23
N ILE A 204 -7.97 1.70 8.98
CA ILE A 204 -8.93 2.46 8.16
C ILE A 204 -10.34 2.41 8.76
N LYS A 205 -10.82 1.25 9.18
CA LYS A 205 -12.13 1.11 9.85
C LYS A 205 -12.24 2.00 11.08
N ARG A 206 -11.18 2.05 11.88
CA ARG A 206 -11.13 2.91 13.07
C ARG A 206 -11.07 4.40 12.74
N MET A 207 -10.49 4.77 11.61
CA MET A 207 -10.59 6.14 11.11
C MET A 207 -12.04 6.43 10.73
N MET A 208 -12.69 5.56 9.97
CA MET A 208 -14.10 5.71 9.57
C MET A 208 -15.04 5.85 10.78
N ASP A 209 -14.82 5.07 11.85
CA ASP A 209 -15.62 5.14 13.09
C ASP A 209 -15.54 6.51 13.80
N LYS A 210 -14.52 7.32 13.49
CA LYS A 210 -14.28 8.64 14.10
C LYS A 210 -14.74 9.81 13.22
N GLY A 211 -15.25 9.52 12.02
CA GLY A 211 -15.55 10.51 10.97
C GLY A 211 -14.29 11.07 10.34
#